data_AF-A0A7R9DWB3-F1
#
_entry.id   AF-A0A7R9DWB3-F1
#
_cell.length_a   1.000
_cell.length_b   1.000
_cell.length_c   1.000
_cell.angle_alpha   90.00
_cell.angle_beta   90.00
_cell.angle_gamma   90.00
#
_symmetry.space_group_name_H-M   'P 1'
#
loop_
_entity.id
_entity.type
_entity.pdbx_description
1 polymer ?
#
loop_
_entity_poly.entity_id
_entity_poly.type
_entity_poly.pdbx_seq_one_letter_code
_entity_poly.pdbx_strand_id
1 'polypeptide(L)'
;MFLCPEDAGGGPCSGCVRDRSTKYLQVSPGDVVPIPLSHVMATMFVRPVHKTQRPGEGYVFCNKPIFWGRVTQPGDILEETLQCHSNKDHKYRFCTAVSRDNYPLDRPVGTVGSPLVIQPAHMITLLPPITVANLLPCDLHYAVREVVRLAGRIKPGLSMAVHQVNTESSVELNFHLDNFPQPGSLVVPPGATSSNHLFKVHDSLGRPLFLHGSVSVNKGAGIKVRLSG
;
A
#
# COMPACT_ATOMS: atom_id res chain seq x y z
N MET A 1 8.71 -10.02 1.91
CA MET A 1 7.79 -10.77 2.80
C MET A 1 8.60 -11.76 3.60
N PHE A 2 8.26 -11.91 4.87
CA PHE A 2 8.89 -12.75 5.88
C PHE A 2 7.82 -13.67 6.44
N LEU A 3 8.11 -14.97 6.44
CA LEU A 3 7.19 -16.03 6.83
C LEU A 3 7.79 -16.76 8.04
N CYS A 4 7.15 -16.64 9.19
CA CYS A 4 7.46 -17.40 10.41
C CYS A 4 6.44 -18.52 10.62
N PRO A 5 6.84 -19.74 10.98
CA PRO A 5 5.89 -20.78 11.39
C PRO A 5 5.04 -20.33 12.59
N GLU A 6 3.81 -20.83 12.71
CA GLU A 6 2.99 -20.71 13.93
C GLU A 6 3.58 -21.60 15.03
N ASP A 7 4.55 -21.05 15.79
CA ASP A 7 4.69 -21.21 17.24
C ASP A 7 5.94 -20.47 17.72
N ALA A 8 5.76 -19.21 18.14
CA ALA A 8 6.67 -18.50 19.02
C ALA A 8 5.89 -17.34 19.65
N GLY A 9 5.33 -17.57 20.83
CA GLY A 9 4.72 -16.51 21.62
C GLY A 9 5.70 -15.37 21.89
N GLY A 10 5.23 -14.13 21.70
CA GLY A 10 5.80 -12.92 22.31
C GLY A 10 6.74 -12.07 21.44
N GLY A 11 6.18 -11.00 20.87
CA GLY A 11 6.91 -9.76 20.54
C GLY A 11 7.80 -9.76 19.28
N PRO A 12 8.19 -8.57 18.79
CA PRO A 12 9.03 -8.45 17.61
C PRO A 12 10.45 -8.88 17.98
N CYS A 13 10.89 -10.03 17.44
CA CYS A 13 12.22 -10.57 17.67
C CYS A 13 13.31 -9.58 17.22
N SER A 14 13.83 -8.81 18.16
CA SER A 14 15.14 -8.15 18.04
C SER A 14 16.20 -9.23 18.20
N GLY A 15 16.51 -9.93 17.11
CA GLY A 15 17.52 -10.98 17.05
C GLY A 15 16.95 -12.37 16.81
N CYS A 16 16.45 -12.63 15.60
CA CYS A 16 16.21 -14.01 15.18
C CYS A 16 17.55 -14.68 14.84
N VAL A 17 17.98 -15.58 15.72
CA VAL A 17 18.88 -16.69 15.38
C VAL A 17 18.31 -17.39 14.14
N ARG A 18 19.18 -17.78 13.20
CA ARG A 18 18.82 -18.48 11.95
C ARG A 18 18.15 -19.82 12.24
N ASP A 19 16.85 -19.82 12.49
CA ASP A 19 16.04 -21.04 12.47
C ASP A 19 15.78 -21.46 11.00
N ARG A 20 15.96 -22.74 10.71
CA ARG A 20 15.81 -23.33 9.36
C ARG A 20 14.36 -23.30 8.85
N SER A 21 13.41 -22.97 9.71
CA SER A 21 11.97 -22.93 9.43
C SER A 21 11.49 -21.64 8.74
N THR A 22 12.28 -20.56 8.82
CA THR A 22 11.89 -19.22 8.37
C THR A 22 12.16 -19.01 6.88
N LYS A 23 11.23 -18.41 6.15
CA LYS A 23 11.40 -18.11 4.72
C LYS A 23 11.26 -16.63 4.39
N TYR A 24 12.17 -16.13 3.56
CA TYR A 24 12.13 -14.80 2.99
C TYR A 24 11.75 -14.88 1.52
N LEU A 25 10.77 -14.07 1.12
CA LEU A 25 10.36 -13.90 -0.27
C LEU A 25 10.52 -12.43 -0.65
N GLN A 26 11.10 -12.17 -1.81
CA GLN A 26 11.18 -10.83 -2.39
C GLN A 26 10.19 -10.75 -3.54
N VAL A 27 9.41 -9.67 -3.56
CA VAL A 27 8.37 -9.42 -4.57
C VAL A 27 8.65 -8.03 -5.14
N SER A 28 8.81 -7.93 -6.46
CA SER A 28 8.97 -6.62 -7.11
C SER A 28 7.59 -6.00 -7.39
N PRO A 29 7.49 -4.69 -7.58
CA PRO A 29 6.24 -4.07 -8.00
C PRO A 29 5.70 -4.70 -9.29
N GLY A 30 4.45 -5.15 -9.27
CA GLY A 30 3.81 -5.83 -10.40
C GLY A 30 4.04 -7.35 -10.47
N ASP A 31 4.98 -7.89 -9.70
CA ASP A 31 5.21 -9.33 -9.65
C ASP A 31 4.18 -10.04 -8.76
N VAL A 32 3.93 -11.32 -9.08
CA VAL A 32 3.16 -12.24 -8.26
C VAL A 32 4.07 -13.42 -7.90
N VAL A 33 4.15 -13.75 -6.61
CA VAL A 33 5.01 -14.83 -6.10
C VAL A 33 4.18 -15.82 -5.29
N PRO A 34 4.27 -17.13 -5.57
CA PRO A 34 3.55 -18.14 -4.81
C PRO A 34 4.17 -18.34 -3.41
N ILE A 35 3.31 -18.57 -2.42
CA ILE A 35 3.74 -19.01 -1.10
C ILE A 35 3.92 -20.53 -1.12
N PRO A 36 5.06 -21.08 -0.67
CA PRO A 36 5.24 -22.53 -0.60
C PRO A 36 4.24 -23.18 0.34
N LEU A 37 3.78 -24.38 -0.01
CA LEU A 37 2.79 -25.11 0.77
C LEU A 37 3.22 -25.35 2.23
N SER A 38 4.51 -25.54 2.49
CA SER A 38 5.06 -25.68 3.84
C SER A 38 4.92 -24.43 4.73
N HIS A 39 4.55 -23.29 4.14
CA HIS A 39 4.50 -21.98 4.79
C HIS A 39 3.15 -21.28 4.60
N VAL A 40 2.11 -21.98 4.14
CA VAL A 40 0.79 -21.36 3.92
C VAL A 40 0.15 -20.89 5.23
N MET A 41 0.37 -21.62 6.33
CA MET A 41 -0.09 -21.24 7.68
C MET A 41 0.92 -20.36 8.42
N ALA A 42 1.98 -19.89 7.75
CA ALA A 42 2.96 -19.04 8.39
C ALA A 42 2.39 -17.65 8.72
N THR A 43 2.84 -17.08 9.83
CA THR A 43 2.64 -15.67 10.14
C THR A 43 3.49 -14.83 9.19
N MET A 44 2.87 -13.85 8.52
CA MET A 44 3.51 -13.08 7.46
C MET A 44 3.75 -11.63 7.86
N PHE A 45 4.97 -11.15 7.63
CA PHE A 45 5.33 -9.75 7.75
C PHE A 45 5.96 -9.23 6.45
N VAL A 46 5.86 -7.93 6.20
CA VAL A 46 6.40 -7.29 5.01
C VAL A 46 7.25 -6.09 5.40
N ARG A 47 8.30 -5.85 4.63
CA ARG A 47 9.08 -4.61 4.64
C ARG A 47 9.50 -4.25 3.23
N PRO A 48 9.64 -2.95 2.91
CA PRO A 48 10.28 -2.54 1.67
C PRO A 48 11.77 -2.90 1.70
N VAL A 49 12.31 -3.27 0.53
CA VAL A 49 13.73 -3.50 0.33
C VAL A 49 14.20 -2.53 -0.74
N HIS A 50 14.98 -1.52 -0.36
CA HIS A 50 15.51 -0.57 -1.33
C HIS A 50 16.90 -1.02 -1.77
N LYS A 51 17.09 -1.28 -3.07
CA LYS A 51 18.37 -1.79 -3.61
C LYS A 51 19.56 -0.87 -3.35
N THR A 52 19.32 0.43 -3.11
CA THR A 52 20.36 1.43 -2.85
C THR A 52 20.52 1.77 -1.36
N GLN A 53 19.78 1.13 -0.45
CA GLN A 53 19.94 1.39 0.99
C GLN A 53 21.28 0.83 1.49
N ARG A 54 21.99 1.63 2.28
CA ARG A 54 23.20 1.19 2.97
C ARG A 54 22.84 0.17 4.05
N PRO A 55 23.74 -0.77 4.38
CA PRO A 55 23.56 -1.65 5.54
C PRO A 55 23.24 -0.84 6.79
N GLY A 56 22.15 -1.18 7.48
CA GLY A 56 21.68 -0.47 8.68
C GLY A 56 20.71 0.69 8.44
N GLU A 57 20.47 1.14 7.20
CA GLU A 57 19.51 2.23 6.88
C GLU A 57 18.16 1.72 6.34
N GLY A 58 17.90 0.43 6.52
CA GLY A 58 16.70 -0.24 6.04
C GLY A 58 15.47 -0.01 6.92
N TYR A 59 14.31 -0.34 6.35
CA TYR A 59 13.10 -0.49 7.15
C TYR A 59 13.13 -1.83 7.91
N VAL A 60 12.56 -1.84 9.12
CA VAL A 60 12.18 -3.06 9.83
C VAL A 60 10.85 -3.60 9.29
N PHE A 61 10.47 -4.80 9.71
CA PHE A 61 9.18 -5.40 9.36
C PHE A 61 8.00 -4.57 9.87
N CYS A 62 6.85 -4.75 9.20
CA CYS A 62 5.62 -4.09 9.55
C CYS A 62 5.19 -4.36 10.99
N ASN A 63 4.48 -3.39 11.57
CA ASN A 63 4.06 -3.38 12.97
C ASN A 63 3.03 -4.46 13.37
N LYS A 64 2.41 -5.14 12.41
CA LYS A 64 1.47 -6.24 12.63
C LYS A 64 1.55 -7.28 11.50
N PRO A 65 1.18 -8.55 11.74
CA PRO A 65 1.17 -9.57 10.70
C PRO A 65 0.01 -9.37 9.73
N ILE A 66 0.09 -10.03 8.57
CA ILE A 66 -1.00 -10.10 7.59
C ILE A 66 -1.93 -11.25 7.96
N PHE A 67 -3.17 -10.93 8.35
CA PHE A 67 -4.17 -11.91 8.77
C PHE A 67 -4.99 -12.45 7.59
N TRP A 68 -4.33 -13.18 6.68
CA TRP A 68 -5.00 -13.68 5.47
C TRP A 68 -6.16 -14.64 5.76
N GLY A 69 -6.06 -15.46 6.81
CA GLY A 69 -7.09 -16.44 7.19
C GLY A 69 -8.41 -15.83 7.70
N ARG A 70 -8.48 -14.51 7.89
CA ARG A 70 -9.75 -13.82 8.22
C ARG A 70 -10.70 -13.71 7.03
N VAL A 71 -10.21 -13.89 5.81
CA VAL A 71 -11.03 -13.90 4.60
C VAL A 71 -11.49 -15.33 4.35
N THR A 72 -12.74 -15.64 4.67
CA THR A 72 -13.26 -17.02 4.56
C THR A 72 -14.16 -17.21 3.35
N GLN A 73 -14.83 -16.15 2.88
CA GLN A 73 -15.75 -16.25 1.74
C GLN A 73 -15.05 -15.83 0.43
N PRO A 74 -15.27 -16.56 -0.67
CA PRO A 74 -14.85 -16.12 -1.99
C PRO A 74 -15.45 -14.77 -2.35
N GLY A 75 -14.66 -13.88 -2.95
CA GLY A 75 -15.07 -12.52 -3.32
C GLY A 75 -15.01 -11.50 -2.18
N ASP A 76 -14.84 -11.94 -0.93
CA ASP A 76 -14.50 -11.02 0.16
C ASP A 76 -13.08 -10.47 -0.03
N ILE A 77 -12.95 -9.19 0.31
CA ILE A 77 -11.66 -8.50 0.37
C ILE A 77 -11.49 -7.96 1.79
N LEU A 78 -10.35 -8.20 2.42
CA LEU A 78 -9.97 -7.55 3.66
C LEU A 78 -8.82 -6.59 3.37
N GLU A 79 -9.05 -5.30 3.62
CA GLU A 79 -8.01 -4.28 3.54
C GLU A 79 -7.52 -3.88 4.92
N GLU A 80 -6.20 -3.86 5.09
CA GLU A 80 -5.57 -3.36 6.32
C GLU A 80 -4.38 -2.46 5.97
N THR A 81 -4.23 -1.36 6.71
CA THR A 81 -3.04 -0.51 6.66
C THR A 81 -1.96 -1.06 7.58
N LEU A 82 -0.74 -1.19 7.06
CA LEU A 82 0.46 -1.63 7.78
C LEU A 82 1.56 -0.58 7.68
N GLN A 83 2.44 -0.55 8.69
CA GLN A 83 3.52 0.43 8.79
C GLN A 83 4.85 -0.24 9.14
N CYS A 84 5.88 0.07 8.37
CA CYS A 84 7.27 -0.22 8.67
C CYS A 84 7.98 1.04 9.18
N HIS A 85 8.92 0.87 10.09
CA HIS A 85 9.76 1.96 10.62
C HIS A 85 11.18 1.84 10.10
N SER A 86 11.88 2.95 9.95
CA SER A 86 13.33 2.97 9.75
C SER A 86 14.03 3.43 11.02
N ASN A 87 15.35 3.25 11.06
CA ASN A 87 16.20 3.77 12.14
C ASN A 87 16.27 5.31 12.18
N LYS A 88 15.83 6.02 11.13
CA LYS A 88 15.79 7.49 11.04
C LYS A 88 14.37 8.04 11.26
N ASP A 89 13.49 7.27 11.89
CA ASP A 89 12.07 7.59 12.12
C ASP A 89 11.24 7.87 10.86
N HIS A 90 11.74 7.50 9.67
CA HIS A 90 10.91 7.46 8.48
C HIS A 90 9.92 6.31 8.56
N LYS A 91 8.68 6.57 8.16
CA LYS A 91 7.59 5.59 8.13
C LYS A 91 7.29 5.19 6.68
N TYR A 92 7.17 3.90 6.44
CA TYR A 92 6.71 3.36 5.16
C TYR A 92 5.39 2.64 5.41
N ARG A 93 4.32 3.15 4.83
CA ARG A 93 2.97 2.62 4.94
C ARG A 93 2.54 2.01 3.62
N PHE A 94 1.72 0.98 3.73
CA PHE A 94 1.10 0.28 2.61
C PHE A 94 -0.18 -0.38 3.10
N CYS A 95 -1.09 -0.67 2.19
CA CYS A 95 -2.29 -1.44 2.46
C CYS A 95 -2.09 -2.86 1.95
N THR A 96 -2.57 -3.85 2.70
CA THR A 96 -2.72 -5.21 2.22
C THR A 96 -4.16 -5.42 1.85
N ALA A 97 -4.44 -5.81 0.61
CA ALA A 97 -5.75 -6.32 0.22
C ALA A 97 -5.64 -7.85 0.11
N VAL A 98 -6.32 -8.55 1.00
CA VAL A 98 -6.43 -10.02 0.95
C VAL A 98 -7.76 -10.36 0.31
N SER A 99 -7.74 -11.13 -0.77
CA SER A 99 -8.94 -11.69 -1.40
C SER A 99 -8.86 -13.20 -1.44
N ARG A 100 -10.02 -13.86 -1.46
CA ARG A 100 -10.12 -15.31 -1.59
C ARG A 100 -10.76 -15.68 -2.93
N ASP A 101 -10.09 -16.54 -3.67
CA ASP A 101 -10.62 -17.15 -4.88
C ASP A 101 -11.61 -18.26 -4.54
N ASN A 102 -12.56 -18.54 -5.44
CA ASN A 102 -13.55 -19.60 -5.25
C ASN A 102 -13.01 -21.02 -5.54
N TYR A 103 -11.68 -21.17 -5.62
CA TYR A 103 -11.04 -22.44 -5.90
C TYR A 103 -9.65 -22.53 -5.23
N PRO A 104 -9.29 -23.68 -4.64
CA PRO A 104 -10.10 -24.89 -4.47
C PRO A 104 -11.22 -24.71 -3.43
N LEU A 105 -12.33 -25.43 -3.62
CA LEU A 105 -13.42 -25.48 -2.63
C LEU A 105 -12.94 -26.13 -1.33
N ASP A 106 -13.44 -25.61 -0.21
CA ASP A 106 -13.16 -26.17 1.10
C ASP A 106 -13.72 -27.58 1.22
N ARG A 107 -12.92 -28.48 1.79
CA ARG A 107 -13.29 -29.88 1.94
C ARG A 107 -13.64 -30.17 3.40
N PRO A 108 -14.73 -30.89 3.68
CA PRO A 108 -14.98 -31.38 5.02
C PRO A 108 -13.86 -32.35 5.43
N VAL A 109 -13.36 -32.22 6.65
CA VAL A 109 -12.46 -33.21 7.24
C VAL A 109 -13.28 -34.45 7.64
N GLY A 110 -13.57 -35.36 6.71
CA GLY A 110 -14.27 -36.61 7.05
C GLY A 110 -15.80 -36.50 7.07
N THR A 111 -16.46 -37.08 8.08
CA THR A 111 -17.92 -37.27 8.15
C THR A 111 -18.70 -35.99 8.48
N VAL A 112 -20.01 -36.03 8.25
CA VAL A 112 -20.99 -34.97 8.51
C VAL A 112 -20.75 -34.31 9.88
N GLY A 113 -20.57 -32.99 9.92
CA GLY A 113 -20.34 -32.21 11.14
C GLY A 113 -18.87 -31.84 11.44
N SER A 114 -17.92 -32.30 10.62
CA SER A 114 -16.50 -31.98 10.81
C SER A 114 -16.11 -30.59 10.28
N PRO A 115 -15.14 -29.89 10.90
CA PRO A 115 -14.68 -28.59 10.43
C PRO A 115 -14.13 -28.68 8.99
N LEU A 116 -14.41 -27.65 8.18
CA LEU A 116 -13.89 -27.55 6.83
C LEU A 116 -12.37 -27.26 6.88
N VAL A 117 -11.57 -27.97 6.09
CA VAL A 117 -10.18 -27.54 5.83
C VAL A 117 -10.26 -26.34 4.90
N ILE A 118 -10.00 -25.15 5.45
CA ILE A 118 -9.89 -23.93 4.66
C ILE A 118 -8.64 -24.06 3.79
N GLN A 119 -8.83 -24.17 2.49
CA GLN A 119 -7.71 -24.21 1.55
C GLN A 119 -7.09 -22.81 1.41
N PRO A 120 -5.75 -22.70 1.28
CA PRO A 120 -5.08 -21.42 1.05
C PRO A 120 -5.30 -20.95 -0.40
N ALA A 121 -6.48 -20.41 -0.67
CA ALA A 121 -6.93 -19.87 -1.95
C ALA A 121 -6.90 -18.33 -1.97
N HIS A 122 -5.86 -17.74 -1.37
CA HIS A 122 -5.82 -16.29 -1.13
C HIS A 122 -4.79 -15.59 -2.00
N MET A 123 -5.17 -14.40 -2.47
CA MET A 123 -4.26 -13.43 -3.05
C MET A 123 -4.03 -12.29 -2.07
N ILE A 124 -2.76 -11.99 -1.79
CA ILE A 124 -2.35 -10.88 -0.92
C ILE A 124 -1.71 -9.82 -1.80
N THR A 125 -2.43 -8.73 -2.01
CA THR A 125 -1.97 -7.60 -2.82
C THR A 125 -1.39 -6.51 -1.91
N LEU A 126 -0.17 -6.07 -2.20
CA LEU A 126 0.49 -4.96 -1.51
C LEU A 126 0.26 -3.67 -2.29
N LEU A 127 -0.45 -2.72 -1.69
CA LEU A 127 -0.90 -1.49 -2.32
C LEU A 127 -0.26 -0.27 -1.64
N PRO A 128 0.10 0.79 -2.37
CA PRO A 128 0.43 2.05 -1.74
C PRO A 128 -0.81 2.67 -1.05
N PRO A 129 -0.63 3.45 0.04
CA PRO A 129 -1.74 4.15 0.69
C PRO A 129 -2.44 5.13 -0.26
N ILE A 130 -1.65 5.91 -0.99
CA ILE A 130 -2.10 6.83 -2.04
C ILE A 130 -1.25 6.64 -3.29
N THR A 131 -1.90 6.57 -4.45
CA THR A 131 -1.26 6.70 -5.77
C THR A 131 -1.70 8.00 -6.42
N VAL A 132 -0.76 8.84 -6.83
CA VAL A 132 -1.04 10.05 -7.62
C VAL A 132 -0.78 9.74 -9.09
N ALA A 133 -1.75 9.99 -9.97
CA ALA A 133 -1.64 9.78 -11.40
C ALA A 133 -1.76 11.10 -12.16
N ASN A 134 -0.81 11.35 -13.06
CA ASN A 134 -0.82 12.50 -13.95
C ASN A 134 -1.44 12.09 -15.29
N LEU A 135 -2.65 12.59 -15.57
CA LEU A 135 -3.32 12.40 -16.86
C LEU A 135 -3.22 13.65 -17.75
N LEU A 136 -2.40 14.63 -17.36
CA LEU A 136 -2.14 15.83 -18.13
C LEU A 136 -1.11 15.55 -19.24
N PRO A 137 -1.12 16.33 -20.33
CA PRO A 137 -0.11 16.26 -21.38
C PRO A 137 1.22 16.93 -21.00
N CYS A 138 1.39 17.35 -19.74
CA CYS A 138 2.60 18.00 -19.23
C CYS A 138 2.97 17.44 -17.85
N ASP A 139 4.16 17.76 -17.38
CA ASP A 139 4.65 17.29 -16.10
C ASP A 139 3.91 17.92 -14.92
N LEU A 140 3.53 17.07 -13.97
CA LEU A 140 2.85 17.44 -12.75
C LEU A 140 3.83 17.37 -11.59
N HIS A 141 3.98 18.48 -10.86
CA HIS A 141 4.71 18.49 -9.61
C HIS A 141 3.74 18.28 -8.45
N TYR A 142 4.15 17.47 -7.48
CA TYR A 142 3.38 17.24 -6.27
C TYR A 142 4.23 17.45 -5.02
N ALA A 143 3.59 17.84 -3.93
CA ALA A 143 4.15 17.86 -2.59
C ALA A 143 3.10 17.44 -1.57
N VAL A 144 3.52 16.74 -0.51
CA VAL A 144 2.66 16.37 0.62
C VAL A 144 2.95 17.32 1.76
N ARG A 145 1.93 18.06 2.22
CA ARG A 145 2.14 19.15 3.19
C ARG A 145 2.66 18.66 4.54
N GLU A 146 2.16 17.52 5.02
CA GLU A 146 2.45 17.00 6.35
C GLU A 146 3.82 16.29 6.44
N VAL A 147 4.49 16.05 5.31
CA VAL A 147 5.73 15.27 5.26
C VAL A 147 6.86 16.11 4.67
N VAL A 148 7.84 16.41 5.51
CA VAL A 148 9.03 17.18 5.13
C VAL A 148 9.77 16.51 3.98
N ARG A 149 10.02 17.26 2.92
CA ARG A 149 10.75 16.81 1.70
C ARG A 149 10.07 15.68 0.92
N LEU A 150 8.77 15.45 1.11
CA LEU A 150 8.00 14.56 0.24
C LEU A 150 7.39 15.34 -0.92
N ALA A 151 8.18 15.50 -1.97
CA ALA A 151 7.78 16.14 -3.20
C ALA A 151 8.41 15.43 -4.40
N GLY A 152 7.86 15.63 -5.59
CA GLY A 152 8.38 15.03 -6.80
C GLY A 152 7.68 15.50 -8.06
N ARG A 153 8.16 14.95 -9.18
CA ARG A 153 7.68 15.23 -10.53
C ARG A 153 7.12 13.95 -11.15
N ILE A 154 5.93 14.03 -11.71
CA ILE A 154 5.23 12.93 -12.37
C ILE A 154 5.09 13.31 -13.85
N LYS A 155 5.78 12.55 -14.72
CA LYS A 155 5.68 12.74 -16.17
C LYS A 155 4.25 12.46 -16.69
N PRO A 156 3.89 13.00 -17.86
CA PRO A 156 2.61 12.71 -18.52
C PRO A 156 2.29 11.21 -18.56
N GLY A 157 1.07 10.85 -18.22
CA GLY A 157 0.57 9.46 -18.24
C GLY A 157 1.13 8.54 -17.16
N LEU A 158 2.05 9.01 -16.31
CA LEU A 158 2.65 8.20 -15.25
C LEU A 158 1.94 8.37 -13.91
N SER A 159 2.28 7.49 -12.97
CA SER A 159 1.78 7.51 -11.60
C SER A 159 2.92 7.36 -10.59
N MET A 160 2.71 7.87 -9.39
CA MET A 160 3.64 7.81 -8.27
C MET A 160 2.95 7.28 -7.02
N ALA A 161 3.61 6.34 -6.35
CA ALA A 161 3.17 5.78 -5.08
C ALA A 161 3.67 6.65 -3.92
N VAL A 162 2.77 7.00 -2.99
CA VAL A 162 3.06 7.85 -1.83
C VAL A 162 2.93 7.03 -0.55
N HIS A 163 4.06 6.58 0.01
CA HIS A 163 4.09 5.64 1.13
C HIS A 163 4.24 6.26 2.52
N GLN A 164 4.55 7.55 2.63
CA GLN A 164 4.86 8.17 3.93
C GLN A 164 3.63 8.82 4.59
N VAL A 165 2.48 8.76 3.94
CA VAL A 165 1.22 9.39 4.37
C VAL A 165 0.38 8.47 5.25
N ASN A 166 -0.28 9.05 6.25
CA ASN A 166 -1.26 8.33 7.06
C ASN A 166 -2.69 8.67 6.58
N THR A 167 -3.38 7.70 6.00
CA THR A 167 -4.75 7.86 5.48
C THR A 167 -5.83 7.79 6.58
N GLU A 168 -5.45 7.49 7.82
CA GLU A 168 -6.32 7.63 9.00
C GLU A 168 -6.39 9.08 9.50
N SER A 169 -5.54 9.95 8.94
CA SER A 169 -5.59 11.41 9.11
C SER A 169 -5.82 12.07 7.75
N SER A 170 -6.19 13.35 7.78
CA SER A 170 -6.26 14.16 6.56
C SER A 170 -4.88 14.25 5.90
N VAL A 171 -4.83 14.13 4.58
CA VAL A 171 -3.60 14.27 3.77
C VAL A 171 -3.80 15.37 2.74
N GLU A 172 -3.00 16.43 2.80
CA GLU A 172 -3.04 17.55 1.87
C GLU A 172 -1.96 17.41 0.80
N LEU A 173 -2.42 17.27 -0.45
CA LEU A 173 -1.60 17.16 -1.66
C LEU A 173 -1.61 18.50 -2.39
N ASN A 174 -0.43 19.07 -2.58
CA ASN A 174 -0.22 20.30 -3.33
C ASN A 174 0.28 19.96 -4.73
N PHE A 175 -0.32 20.56 -5.75
CA PHE A 175 -0.03 20.32 -7.16
C PHE A 175 0.28 21.61 -7.89
N HIS A 176 1.30 21.61 -8.74
CA HIS A 176 1.60 22.72 -9.64
C HIS A 176 2.19 22.21 -10.96
N LEU A 177 2.22 23.08 -11.97
CA LEU A 177 2.81 22.79 -13.28
C LEU A 177 3.99 23.75 -13.52
N ASP A 178 4.87 23.44 -14.48
CA ASP A 178 6.02 24.30 -14.79
C ASP A 178 5.60 25.75 -15.12
N ASN A 179 4.51 25.92 -15.87
CA ASN A 179 3.98 27.24 -16.24
C ASN A 179 3.00 27.83 -15.22
N PHE A 180 2.58 27.04 -14.22
CA PHE A 180 1.64 27.41 -13.18
C PHE A 180 2.26 27.11 -11.81
N PRO A 181 3.28 27.88 -11.38
CA PRO A 181 4.09 27.54 -10.21
C PRO A 181 3.37 27.76 -8.88
N GLN A 182 2.23 28.45 -8.86
CA GLN A 182 1.42 28.61 -7.65
C GLN A 182 0.57 27.36 -7.46
N PRO A 183 0.79 26.58 -6.37
CA PRO A 183 0.15 25.29 -6.22
C PRO A 183 -1.32 25.40 -5.84
N GLY A 184 -2.12 24.48 -6.36
CA GLY A 184 -3.46 24.17 -5.87
C GLY A 184 -3.41 22.98 -4.90
N SER A 185 -4.28 22.98 -3.90
CA SER A 185 -4.33 21.94 -2.87
C SER A 185 -5.54 21.02 -3.06
N LEU A 186 -5.35 19.72 -2.81
CA LEU A 186 -6.38 18.70 -2.74
C LEU A 186 -6.22 17.95 -1.43
N VAL A 187 -7.32 17.83 -0.69
CA VAL A 187 -7.32 17.16 0.61
C VAL A 187 -7.98 15.79 0.49
N VAL A 188 -7.29 14.74 0.91
CA VAL A 188 -7.84 13.40 1.11
C VAL A 188 -8.22 13.27 2.58
N PRO A 189 -9.52 13.33 2.94
CA PRO A 189 -9.94 13.21 4.33
C PRO A 189 -9.77 11.77 4.85
N PRO A 190 -9.73 11.57 6.18
CA PRO A 190 -9.77 10.23 6.74
C PRO A 190 -11.09 9.53 6.36
N GLY A 191 -11.00 8.25 5.97
CA GLY A 191 -12.18 7.52 5.49
C GLY A 191 -12.75 8.06 4.17
N ALA A 192 -11.91 8.68 3.33
CA ALA A 192 -12.32 9.26 2.05
C ALA A 192 -13.19 8.31 1.23
N THR A 193 -14.19 8.92 0.58
CA THR A 193 -15.00 8.28 -0.47
C THR A 193 -14.60 8.85 -1.83
N SER A 194 -15.00 8.14 -2.88
CA SER A 194 -14.74 8.60 -4.25
C SER A 194 -15.40 9.97 -4.48
N SER A 195 -14.61 10.95 -4.94
CA SER A 195 -15.03 12.35 -5.11
C SER A 195 -14.29 13.01 -6.25
N ASN A 196 -14.93 14.01 -6.85
CA ASN A 196 -14.35 14.86 -7.90
C ASN A 196 -14.19 16.29 -7.37
N HIS A 197 -13.12 16.95 -7.79
CA HIS A 197 -12.68 18.25 -7.32
C HIS A 197 -12.27 19.09 -8.52
N LEU A 198 -12.64 20.37 -8.53
CA LEU A 198 -12.06 21.33 -9.46
C LEU A 198 -10.95 22.07 -8.71
N PHE A 199 -9.70 21.84 -9.08
CA PHE A 199 -8.56 22.50 -8.45
C PHE A 199 -8.03 23.62 -9.34
N LYS A 200 -7.66 24.72 -8.70
CA LYS A 200 -7.22 25.94 -9.35
C LYS A 200 -5.73 26.12 -9.10
N VAL A 201 -4.96 26.27 -10.17
CA VAL A 201 -3.54 26.64 -10.13
C VAL A 201 -3.37 27.99 -10.82
N HIS A 202 -2.27 28.70 -10.53
CA HIS A 202 -2.04 30.02 -11.12
C HIS A 202 -0.64 30.14 -11.71
N ASP A 203 -0.56 30.90 -12.79
CA ASP A 203 0.71 31.29 -13.36
C ASP A 203 1.39 32.40 -12.54
N SER A 204 2.57 32.83 -13.00
CA SER A 204 3.34 33.90 -12.34
C SER A 204 2.63 35.26 -12.37
N LEU A 205 1.62 35.44 -13.22
CA LEU A 205 0.80 36.65 -13.33
C LEU A 205 -0.54 36.52 -12.57
N GLY A 206 -0.77 35.42 -11.86
CA GLY A 206 -2.02 35.18 -11.13
C GLY A 206 -3.21 34.80 -12.03
N ARG A 207 -2.97 34.42 -13.29
CA ARG A 207 -4.03 33.93 -14.18
C ARG A 207 -4.35 32.47 -13.81
N PRO A 208 -5.64 32.12 -13.65
CA PRO A 208 -6.00 30.79 -13.19
C PRO A 208 -6.06 29.78 -14.34
N LEU A 209 -5.66 28.56 -14.04
CA LEU A 209 -6.00 27.35 -14.79
C LEU A 209 -6.79 26.44 -13.86
N PHE A 210 -7.94 25.98 -14.35
CA PHE A 210 -8.75 25.00 -13.65
C PHE A 210 -8.44 23.61 -14.20
N LEU A 211 -8.30 22.67 -13.29
CA LEU A 211 -7.97 21.29 -13.59
C LEU A 211 -8.93 20.39 -12.81
N HIS A 212 -9.24 19.23 -13.37
CA HIS A 212 -10.13 18.26 -12.74
C HIS A 212 -9.32 17.24 -11.95
N GLY A 213 -9.55 17.18 -10.65
CA GLY A 213 -9.00 16.20 -9.73
C GLY A 213 -10.06 15.16 -9.37
N SER A 214 -9.68 13.90 -9.29
CA SER A 214 -10.56 12.84 -8.77
C SER A 214 -9.83 12.03 -7.71
N VAL A 215 -10.49 11.78 -6.61
CA VAL A 215 -10.10 10.79 -5.60
C VAL A 215 -10.99 9.58 -5.85
N SER A 216 -10.42 8.42 -6.16
CA SER A 216 -11.16 7.17 -6.25
C SER A 216 -10.70 6.23 -5.15
N VAL A 217 -11.64 5.73 -4.37
CA VAL A 217 -11.41 4.76 -3.30
C VAL A 217 -12.16 3.49 -3.67
N ASN A 218 -11.40 2.45 -4.00
CA ASN A 218 -11.94 1.15 -4.37
C ASN A 218 -11.31 0.08 -3.49
N LYS A 219 -12.16 -0.78 -2.94
CA LYS A 219 -11.73 -1.94 -2.17
C LYS A 219 -10.83 -2.82 -3.04
N GLY A 220 -9.66 -3.15 -2.54
CA GLY A 220 -8.63 -3.94 -3.23
C GLY A 220 -7.70 -3.15 -4.14
N ALA A 221 -7.82 -1.82 -4.21
CA ALA A 221 -7.03 -1.00 -5.15
C ALA A 221 -6.37 0.24 -4.52
N GLY A 222 -6.60 0.49 -3.22
CA GLY A 222 -6.10 1.66 -2.51
C GLY A 222 -6.71 2.98 -2.98
N ILE A 223 -6.23 4.10 -2.43
CA ILE A 223 -6.68 5.44 -2.82
C ILE A 223 -5.89 5.89 -4.05
N LYS A 224 -6.60 6.32 -5.10
CA LYS A 224 -5.97 6.90 -6.30
C LYS A 224 -6.44 8.33 -6.49
N VAL A 225 -5.49 9.25 -6.62
CA VAL A 225 -5.72 10.66 -6.92
C VAL A 225 -5.29 10.89 -8.37
N ARG A 226 -6.20 11.35 -9.23
CA ARG A 226 -5.92 11.59 -10.65
C ARG A 226 -6.17 13.04 -11.01
N LEU A 227 -5.28 13.63 -11.80
CA LEU A 227 -5.35 15.01 -12.23
C LEU A 227 -5.45 15.02 -13.76
N SER A 228 -6.46 15.70 -14.30
CA SER A 228 -6.74 15.83 -15.74
C SER A 228 -7.13 17.26 -16.11
N GLY A 229 -7.00 17.60 -17.39
CA GLY A 229 -7.36 18.91 -17.95
C GLY A 229 -8.77 18.94 -18.54
#